data_AF-A0A5N7XRV8-F1
#
_entry.id   AF-A0A5N7XRV8-F1
#
_cell.length_a   1.000
_cell.length_b   1.000
_cell.length_c   1.000
_cell.angle_alpha   90.00
_cell.angle_beta   90.00
_cell.angle_gamma   90.00
#
_symmetry.space_group_name_H-M   'P 1'
#
loop_
_entity.id
_entity.type
_entity.pdbx_description
1 polymer ?
#
loop_
_entity_poly.entity_id
_entity_poly.type
_entity_poly.pdbx_seq_one_letter_code
_entity_poly.pdbx_strand_id
1 'polypeptide(L)'
;MSPTLARRLFWPLAILLLVWLPPLGAAELFYLGQRIPDIHKPWRSSDYRQLREALEKVDSSQANALPRRSGEFTGPIYQRMVSPENFRPQLNIYAPLELRQNEAREVLFELKELMRLYFDFRAKQQPYAAEALGLMTYSLRQQAILFTLTTEFWMTLSQGEQSNPVRLQGLQETKAAAAMLSGSALDYLELTQAFGRDELLLYSAELSQQLPELFVHLPAEVQAQLLARIEALSSGHRYPQVGQDMAALLPVLQMIHQDVQTKLAQPVKPAVKAPTLDLSAPTSAQ
;
A
#
# COMPACT_ATOMS: atom_id res chain seq x y z
N MET A 1 7.29 -62.73 34.72
CA MET A 1 6.02 -62.73 33.97
C MET A 1 5.60 -61.29 33.76
N SER A 2 5.47 -60.89 32.49
CA SER A 2 5.07 -59.55 32.02
C SER A 2 3.62 -59.23 32.41
N PRO A 3 3.25 -57.93 32.39
CA PRO A 3 2.46 -57.51 31.24
C PRO A 3 2.89 -56.13 30.70
N THR A 4 3.31 -56.12 29.43
CA THR A 4 3.59 -54.94 28.60
C THR A 4 2.56 -54.91 27.46
N LEU A 5 1.32 -54.49 27.73
CA LEU A 5 0.27 -54.49 26.69
C LEU A 5 -0.68 -53.28 26.70
N ALA A 6 -0.42 -52.21 27.46
CA ALA A 6 -1.34 -51.07 27.53
C ALA A 6 -0.93 -49.83 26.70
N ARG A 7 0.31 -49.75 26.21
CA ARG A 7 0.86 -48.48 25.67
C ARG A 7 0.78 -48.30 24.15
N ARG A 8 0.46 -49.35 23.38
CA ARG A 8 0.48 -49.29 21.90
C ARG A 8 -0.89 -49.03 21.24
N LEU A 9 -2.00 -49.14 21.98
CA LEU A 9 -3.35 -49.02 21.40
C LEU A 9 -3.87 -47.56 21.29
N PHE A 10 -3.27 -46.61 22.01
CA PHE A 10 -3.76 -45.22 22.04
C PHE A 10 -3.30 -44.38 20.84
N TRP A 11 -2.21 -44.75 20.17
CA TRP A 11 -1.69 -44.05 19.00
C TRP A 11 -2.58 -44.16 17.76
N PRO A 12 -3.03 -45.36 17.34
CA PRO A 12 -3.92 -45.45 16.18
C PRO A 12 -5.25 -44.74 16.43
N LEU A 13 -5.76 -44.76 17.67
CA LEU A 13 -7.00 -44.07 18.04
C LEU A 13 -6.87 -42.54 18.01
N ALA A 14 -5.73 -42.00 18.48
CA ALA A 14 -5.44 -40.58 18.42
C ALA A 14 -5.26 -40.07 16.98
N ILE A 15 -4.66 -40.88 16.11
CA ILE A 15 -4.53 -40.57 14.67
C ILE A 15 -5.90 -40.61 13.99
N LEU A 16 -6.75 -41.61 14.32
CA LEU A 16 -8.11 -41.70 13.79
C LEU A 16 -8.98 -40.51 14.22
N LEU A 17 -8.83 -40.03 15.45
CA LEU A 17 -9.49 -38.83 15.97
C LEU A 17 -9.00 -37.54 15.28
N LEU A 18 -7.71 -37.44 14.95
CA LEU A 18 -7.15 -36.31 14.20
C LEU A 18 -7.59 -36.28 12.73
N VAL A 19 -7.85 -37.44 12.12
CA VAL A 19 -8.34 -37.56 10.74
C VAL A 19 -9.87 -37.36 10.64
N TRP A 20 -10.60 -37.56 11.74
CA TRP A 20 -12.06 -37.35 11.81
C TRP A 20 -12.48 -35.95 12.28
N LEU A 21 -11.54 -35.16 12.81
CA LEU A 21 -11.81 -33.74 13.02
C LEU A 21 -11.95 -33.09 11.62
N PRO A 22 -13.10 -32.47 11.30
CA PRO A 22 -13.19 -31.69 10.07
C PRO A 22 -12.04 -30.68 10.09
N PRO A 23 -11.41 -30.35 8.94
CA PRO A 23 -10.48 -29.25 8.90
C PRO A 23 -11.21 -28.07 9.53
N LEU A 24 -10.62 -27.45 10.57
CA LEU A 24 -11.14 -26.22 11.17
C LEU A 24 -11.28 -25.23 10.02
N GLY A 25 -12.50 -25.15 9.46
CA GLY A 25 -12.82 -24.19 8.42
C GLY A 25 -12.53 -22.82 9.00
N ALA A 26 -11.92 -21.95 8.20
CA ALA A 26 -11.74 -20.56 8.59
C ALA A 26 -13.08 -20.05 9.12
N ALA A 27 -13.10 -19.58 10.38
CA ALA A 27 -14.32 -19.12 11.01
C ALA A 27 -14.92 -18.03 10.12
N GLU A 28 -16.12 -18.26 9.59
CA GLU A 28 -16.82 -17.23 8.82
C GLU A 28 -17.13 -16.08 9.76
N LEU A 29 -16.47 -14.94 9.54
CA LEU A 29 -16.70 -13.73 10.30
C LEU A 29 -17.86 -12.96 9.67
N PHE A 30 -18.73 -12.44 10.53
CA PHE A 30 -19.86 -11.62 10.12
C PHE A 30 -19.81 -10.27 10.84
N TYR A 31 -20.08 -9.21 10.09
CA TYR A 31 -20.27 -7.87 10.61
C TYR A 31 -21.67 -7.39 10.22
N LEU A 32 -22.52 -7.16 11.22
CA LEU A 32 -23.90 -6.70 11.03
C LEU A 32 -24.68 -7.54 9.99
N GLY A 33 -24.51 -8.87 10.05
CA GLY A 33 -25.15 -9.82 9.15
C GLY A 33 -24.51 -9.98 7.77
N GLN A 34 -23.43 -9.23 7.47
CA GLN A 34 -22.66 -9.38 6.23
C GLN A 34 -21.38 -10.17 6.47
N ARG A 35 -21.06 -11.12 5.58
CA ARG A 35 -19.84 -11.92 5.69
C ARG A 35 -18.61 -11.07 5.35
N ILE A 36 -17.68 -10.95 6.29
CA ILE A 36 -16.43 -10.21 6.11
C ILE A 36 -15.22 -11.16 6.02
N PRO A 37 -14.07 -10.69 5.50
CA PRO A 37 -12.85 -11.48 5.51
C PRO A 37 -12.36 -11.79 6.92
N ASP A 38 -11.63 -12.90 7.05
CA ASP A 38 -10.95 -13.26 8.29
C ASP A 38 -9.92 -12.19 8.69
N ILE A 39 -10.09 -11.60 9.88
CA ILE A 39 -9.22 -10.53 10.40
C ILE A 39 -7.90 -11.05 10.97
N HIS A 40 -7.70 -12.37 11.06
CA HIS A 40 -6.49 -12.98 11.60
C HIS A 40 -5.47 -13.39 10.54
N LYS A 41 -5.80 -13.26 9.25
CA LYS A 41 -4.89 -13.52 8.14
C LYS A 41 -4.51 -12.22 7.40
N PRO A 42 -3.35 -12.16 6.75
CA PRO A 42 -3.05 -11.11 5.77
C PRO A 42 -4.09 -11.09 4.65
N TRP A 43 -4.56 -9.89 4.31
CA TRP A 43 -5.55 -9.70 3.25
C TRP A 43 -4.92 -9.57 1.87
N ARG A 44 -5.66 -10.04 0.87
CA ARG A 44 -5.42 -9.85 -0.56
C ARG A 44 -6.50 -8.95 -1.17
N SER A 45 -6.33 -8.58 -2.43
CA SER A 45 -7.31 -7.85 -3.22
C SER A 45 -8.73 -8.42 -3.12
N SER A 46 -8.87 -9.75 -3.16
CA SER A 46 -10.17 -10.43 -3.00
C SER A 46 -10.81 -10.22 -1.62
N ASP A 47 -10.01 -10.14 -0.56
CA ASP A 47 -10.51 -9.88 0.79
C ASP A 47 -10.98 -8.43 0.91
N TYR A 48 -10.23 -7.45 0.37
CA TYR A 48 -10.69 -6.05 0.30
C TYR A 48 -11.99 -5.90 -0.48
N ARG A 49 -12.13 -6.60 -1.61
CA ARG A 49 -13.38 -6.63 -2.39
C ARG A 49 -14.55 -7.16 -1.57
N GLN A 50 -14.37 -8.30 -0.90
CA GLN A 50 -15.40 -8.87 -0.05
C GLN A 50 -15.79 -7.91 1.08
N LEU A 51 -14.81 -7.26 1.71
CA LEU A 51 -15.09 -6.26 2.75
C LEU A 51 -15.88 -5.08 2.16
N ARG A 52 -15.45 -4.53 1.03
CA ARG A 52 -16.15 -3.41 0.36
C ARG A 52 -17.61 -3.73 0.10
N GLU A 53 -17.89 -4.87 -0.52
CA GLU A 53 -19.26 -5.30 -0.83
C GLU A 53 -20.11 -5.51 0.42
N ALA A 54 -19.51 -5.99 1.51
CA ALA A 54 -20.18 -6.11 2.80
C ALA A 54 -20.49 -4.73 3.40
N LEU A 55 -19.52 -3.82 3.38
CA LEU A 55 -19.66 -2.48 3.95
C LEU A 55 -20.62 -1.59 3.15
N GLU A 56 -20.67 -1.72 1.82
CA GLU A 56 -21.68 -1.05 0.98
C GLU A 56 -23.11 -1.42 1.40
N LYS A 57 -23.36 -2.71 1.68
CA LYS A 57 -24.66 -3.18 2.18
C LYS A 57 -24.95 -2.65 3.57
N VAL A 58 -23.96 -2.68 4.47
CA VAL A 58 -24.09 -2.14 5.82
C VAL A 58 -24.45 -0.65 5.76
N ASP A 59 -23.69 0.15 5.04
CA ASP A 59 -23.90 1.60 4.93
C ASP A 59 -25.26 1.96 4.34
N SER A 60 -25.72 1.20 3.33
CA SER A 60 -27.05 1.39 2.75
C SER A 60 -28.21 1.07 3.70
N SER A 61 -27.98 0.21 4.70
CA SER A 61 -29.02 -0.28 5.61
C SER A 61 -28.98 0.37 7.00
N GLN A 62 -27.80 0.80 7.45
CA GLN A 62 -27.55 1.35 8.77
C GLN A 62 -26.60 2.55 8.65
N ALA A 63 -27.15 3.75 8.84
CA ALA A 63 -26.37 4.96 8.84
C ALA A 63 -25.31 4.93 9.96
N ASN A 64 -24.10 5.40 9.64
CA ASN A 64 -22.99 5.50 10.56
C ASN A 64 -22.51 4.14 11.17
N ALA A 65 -22.70 3.04 10.44
CA ALA A 65 -22.33 1.70 10.86
C ALA A 65 -21.05 1.13 10.21
N LEU A 66 -20.20 1.94 9.56
CA LEU A 66 -18.87 1.50 9.12
C LEU A 66 -17.92 1.24 10.30
N PRO A 67 -16.95 0.30 10.14
CA PRO A 67 -15.97 0.01 11.18
C PRO A 67 -15.14 1.23 11.59
N ARG A 68 -15.11 1.51 12.90
CA ARG A 68 -14.32 2.61 13.50
C ARG A 68 -13.03 2.09 14.12
N ARG A 69 -11.96 2.88 14.01
CA ARG A 69 -10.62 2.64 14.58
C ARG A 69 -10.63 2.51 16.10
N SER A 70 -11.45 3.31 16.78
CA SER A 70 -11.58 3.34 18.24
C SER A 70 -12.70 2.46 18.79
N GLY A 71 -13.48 1.80 17.94
CA GLY A 71 -14.58 0.95 18.40
C GLY A 71 -14.07 -0.36 18.99
N GLU A 72 -14.65 -0.80 20.11
CA GLU A 72 -14.26 -2.04 20.80
C GLU A 72 -14.36 -3.27 19.87
N PHE A 73 -15.46 -3.38 19.12
CA PHE A 73 -15.72 -4.51 18.24
C PHE A 73 -15.35 -4.26 16.77
N THR A 74 -15.27 -2.99 16.35
CA THR A 74 -14.94 -2.61 14.97
C THR A 74 -13.47 -2.28 14.77
N GLY A 75 -12.76 -1.93 15.85
CA GLY A 75 -11.34 -1.58 15.84
C GLY A 75 -10.49 -2.67 15.23
N PRO A 76 -10.65 -3.96 15.60
CA PRO A 76 -9.90 -5.05 14.98
C PRO A 76 -10.11 -5.18 13.46
N ILE A 77 -11.33 -4.93 12.97
CA ILE A 77 -11.64 -4.94 11.53
C ILE A 77 -10.88 -3.81 10.84
N TYR A 78 -10.97 -2.59 11.38
CA TYR A 78 -10.25 -1.44 10.83
C TYR A 78 -8.73 -1.61 10.89
N GLN A 79 -8.19 -2.08 12.02
CA GLN A 79 -6.76 -2.35 12.19
C GLN A 79 -6.25 -3.37 11.19
N ARG A 80 -7.01 -4.43 10.91
CA ARG A 80 -6.66 -5.36 9.85
C ARG A 80 -6.70 -4.67 8.49
N MET A 81 -7.71 -3.86 8.20
CA MET A 81 -7.84 -3.16 6.91
C MET A 81 -6.62 -2.30 6.57
N VAL A 82 -5.99 -1.65 7.55
CA VAL A 82 -4.78 -0.84 7.35
C VAL A 82 -3.50 -1.53 7.83
N SER A 83 -3.51 -2.85 7.97
CA SER A 83 -2.37 -3.59 8.52
C SER A 83 -1.20 -3.67 7.51
N PRO A 84 0.04 -3.38 7.94
CA PRO A 84 1.22 -3.63 7.11
C PRO A 84 1.40 -5.09 6.70
N GLU A 85 0.81 -6.04 7.43
CA GLU A 85 0.88 -7.45 7.07
C GLU A 85 0.17 -7.75 5.74
N ASN A 86 -0.79 -6.93 5.32
CA ASN A 86 -1.49 -7.10 4.06
C ASN A 86 -0.60 -6.81 2.83
N PHE A 87 0.58 -6.21 3.03
CA PHE A 87 1.57 -6.04 1.95
C PHE A 87 2.35 -7.32 1.65
N ARG A 88 2.31 -8.33 2.52
CA ARG A 88 3.10 -9.56 2.39
C ARG A 88 2.96 -10.26 1.03
N PRO A 89 1.76 -10.38 0.41
CA PRO A 89 1.63 -10.98 -0.91
C PRO A 89 2.43 -10.25 -2.00
N GLN A 90 2.52 -8.93 -1.90
CA GLN A 90 3.17 -8.05 -2.87
C GLN A 90 4.68 -7.91 -2.62
N LEU A 91 5.12 -8.12 -1.38
CA LEU A 91 6.53 -8.08 -0.99
C LEU A 91 7.20 -9.46 -1.02
N ASN A 92 6.46 -10.51 -1.38
CA ASN A 92 6.99 -11.87 -1.46
C ASN A 92 7.89 -12.04 -2.71
N ILE A 93 9.20 -11.86 -2.54
CA ILE A 93 10.19 -11.99 -3.62
C ILE A 93 10.21 -13.36 -4.31
N TYR A 94 9.64 -14.40 -3.69
CA TYR A 94 9.52 -15.73 -4.29
C TYR A 94 8.31 -15.87 -5.22
N ALA A 95 7.40 -14.88 -5.25
CA ALA A 95 6.29 -14.83 -6.18
C ALA A 95 6.66 -14.11 -7.49
N PRO A 96 6.13 -14.56 -8.65
CA PRO A 96 6.28 -13.85 -9.91
C PRO A 96 5.95 -12.37 -9.82
N LEU A 97 6.77 -11.53 -10.46
CA LEU A 97 6.66 -10.08 -10.39
C LEU A 97 5.31 -9.58 -10.95
N GLU A 98 4.82 -10.19 -12.03
CA GLU A 98 3.55 -9.87 -12.64
C GLU A 98 2.39 -10.11 -11.68
N LEU A 99 2.45 -11.20 -10.90
CA LEU A 99 1.43 -11.51 -9.89
C LEU A 99 1.47 -10.48 -8.75
N ARG A 100 2.67 -10.11 -8.28
CA ARG A 100 2.84 -9.08 -7.25
C ARG A 100 2.33 -7.71 -7.71
N GLN A 101 2.65 -7.32 -8.94
CA GLN A 101 2.23 -6.04 -9.51
C GLN A 101 0.72 -5.97 -9.72
N ASN A 102 0.12 -7.04 -10.25
CA ASN A 102 -1.33 -7.12 -10.42
C ASN A 102 -2.04 -7.05 -9.06
N GLU A 103 -1.56 -7.79 -8.06
CA GLU A 103 -2.10 -7.74 -6.71
C GLU A 103 -2.01 -6.32 -6.12
N ALA A 104 -0.87 -5.63 -6.29
CA ALA A 104 -0.70 -4.27 -5.80
C ALA A 104 -1.67 -3.26 -6.47
N ARG A 105 -1.93 -3.43 -7.77
CA ARG A 105 -2.91 -2.62 -8.52
C ARG A 105 -4.34 -2.88 -8.06
N GLU A 106 -4.72 -4.13 -7.91
CA GLU A 106 -6.07 -4.50 -7.47
C GLU A 106 -6.33 -4.03 -6.04
N VAL A 107 -5.35 -4.14 -5.13
CA VAL A 107 -5.48 -3.59 -3.77
C VAL A 107 -5.67 -2.07 -3.81
N LEU A 108 -4.92 -1.32 -4.63
CA LEU A 108 -5.13 0.13 -4.77
C LEU A 108 -6.53 0.47 -5.27
N PHE A 109 -7.04 -0.30 -6.22
CA PHE A 109 -8.39 -0.12 -6.73
C PHE A 109 -9.43 -0.32 -5.62
N GLU A 110 -9.36 -1.42 -4.88
CA GLU A 110 -10.31 -1.69 -3.79
C GLU A 110 -10.16 -0.69 -2.63
N LEU A 111 -8.95 -0.23 -2.31
CA LEU A 111 -8.73 0.82 -1.31
C LEU A 111 -9.38 2.14 -1.72
N LYS A 112 -9.27 2.53 -2.99
CA LYS A 112 -9.94 3.72 -3.51
C LYS A 112 -11.45 3.61 -3.31
N GLU A 113 -12.03 2.46 -3.63
CA GLU A 113 -13.49 2.28 -3.50
C GLU A 113 -13.92 2.19 -2.03
N LEU A 114 -13.12 1.57 -1.14
CA LEU A 114 -13.34 1.62 0.31
C LEU A 114 -13.28 3.05 0.85
N MET A 115 -12.30 3.85 0.43
CA MET A 115 -12.22 5.27 0.81
C MET A 115 -13.50 6.02 0.46
N ARG A 116 -14.15 5.72 -0.67
CA ARG A 116 -15.41 6.38 -1.07
C ARG A 116 -16.56 6.11 -0.11
N LEU A 117 -16.51 5.03 0.68
CA LEU A 117 -17.48 4.78 1.75
C LEU A 117 -17.18 5.62 2.99
N TYR A 118 -15.90 5.84 3.28
CA TYR A 118 -15.45 6.56 4.47
C TYR A 118 -15.46 8.08 4.31
N PHE A 119 -15.30 8.61 3.10
CA PHE A 119 -15.40 10.03 2.80
C PHE A 119 -16.83 10.43 2.43
N ASP A 120 -17.46 11.24 3.28
CA ASP A 120 -18.72 11.92 2.94
C ASP A 120 -18.44 13.35 2.48
N PHE A 121 -18.33 13.56 1.17
CA PHE A 121 -18.06 14.88 0.58
C PHE A 121 -19.22 15.89 0.74
N ARG A 122 -20.38 15.46 1.25
CA ARG A 122 -21.53 16.34 1.53
C ARG A 122 -21.57 16.77 2.99
N ALA A 123 -20.89 16.05 3.88
CA ALA A 123 -20.87 16.37 5.30
C ALA A 123 -20.01 17.60 5.59
N LYS A 124 -20.50 18.47 6.48
CA LYS A 124 -19.71 19.61 6.99
C LYS A 124 -18.51 19.15 7.81
N GLN A 125 -18.67 18.04 8.53
CA GLN A 125 -17.64 17.35 9.30
C GLN A 125 -17.67 15.87 8.95
N GLN A 126 -16.49 15.28 8.76
CA GLN A 126 -16.38 13.88 8.35
C GLN A 126 -16.77 12.95 9.51
N PRO A 127 -17.80 12.10 9.35
CA PRO A 127 -18.25 11.19 10.41
C PRO A 127 -17.21 10.12 10.75
N TYR A 128 -16.32 9.83 9.80
CA TYR A 128 -15.23 8.85 9.88
C TYR A 128 -13.87 9.49 9.60
N ALA A 129 -13.66 10.70 10.10
CA ALA A 129 -12.46 11.50 9.87
C ALA A 129 -11.16 10.69 10.07
N ALA A 130 -11.00 10.04 11.23
CA ALA A 130 -9.78 9.29 11.56
C ALA A 130 -9.57 8.08 10.63
N GLU A 131 -10.65 7.38 10.28
CA GLU A 131 -10.60 6.20 9.43
C GLU A 131 -10.32 6.55 7.97
N ALA A 132 -10.96 7.61 7.47
CA ALA A 132 -10.77 8.12 6.11
C ALA A 132 -9.31 8.59 5.89
N LEU A 133 -8.76 9.34 6.86
CA LEU A 133 -7.37 9.78 6.81
C LEU A 133 -6.38 8.62 6.96
N GLY A 134 -6.66 7.65 7.82
CA GLY A 134 -5.80 6.46 7.96
C GLY A 134 -5.78 5.59 6.69
N LEU A 135 -6.92 5.46 6.00
CA LEU A 135 -6.99 4.81 4.69
C LEU A 135 -6.20 5.58 3.61
N MET A 136 -6.20 6.92 3.66
CA MET A 136 -5.38 7.74 2.77
C MET A 136 -3.88 7.48 3.00
N THR A 137 -3.42 7.50 4.25
CA THR A 137 -2.04 7.14 4.62
C THR A 137 -1.67 5.74 4.10
N TYR A 138 -2.54 4.76 4.33
CA TYR A 138 -2.30 3.39 3.89
C TYR A 138 -2.22 3.29 2.36
N SER A 139 -3.05 4.05 1.64
CA SER A 139 -3.06 4.10 0.17
C SER A 139 -1.78 4.71 -0.40
N LEU A 140 -1.20 5.73 0.24
CA LEU A 140 0.10 6.28 -0.16
C LEU A 140 1.22 5.23 -0.10
N ARG A 141 1.26 4.46 0.98
CA ARG A 141 2.24 3.38 1.14
C ARG A 141 2.03 2.28 0.10
N GLN A 142 0.78 1.88 -0.12
CA GLN A 142 0.43 0.92 -1.15
C GLN A 142 0.85 1.41 -2.56
N GLN A 143 0.71 2.70 -2.85
CA GLN A 143 1.16 3.30 -4.11
C GLN A 143 2.69 3.25 -4.24
N ALA A 144 3.44 3.49 -3.16
CA ALA A 144 4.90 3.37 -3.16
C ALA A 144 5.36 1.93 -3.47
N ILE A 145 4.66 0.93 -2.91
CA ILE A 145 4.91 -0.49 -3.24
C ILE A 145 4.68 -0.74 -4.73
N LEU A 146 3.58 -0.25 -5.31
CA LEU A 146 3.33 -0.40 -6.74
C LEU A 146 4.44 0.22 -7.60
N PHE A 147 4.99 1.38 -7.22
CA PHE A 147 6.13 1.96 -7.95
C PHE A 147 7.41 1.15 -7.83
N THR A 148 7.67 0.60 -6.65
CA THR A 148 8.83 -0.26 -6.43
C THR A 148 8.77 -1.46 -7.37
N LEU A 149 7.62 -2.13 -7.44
CA LEU A 149 7.38 -3.26 -8.35
C LEU A 149 7.42 -2.84 -9.83
N THR A 150 6.91 -1.65 -10.16
CA THR A 150 6.95 -1.11 -11.53
C THR A 150 8.39 -0.82 -11.96
N THR A 151 9.22 -0.31 -11.06
CA THR A 151 10.64 -0.06 -11.30
C THR A 151 11.40 -1.37 -11.45
N GLU A 152 11.15 -2.36 -10.58
CA GLU A 152 11.69 -3.72 -10.70
C GLU A 152 11.36 -4.30 -12.08
N PHE A 153 10.10 -4.20 -12.50
CA PHE A 153 9.63 -4.70 -13.78
C PHE A 153 10.31 -3.99 -14.95
N TRP A 154 10.43 -2.66 -14.89
CA TRP A 154 11.09 -1.87 -15.92
C TRP A 154 12.54 -2.29 -16.16
N MET A 155 13.26 -2.64 -15.10
CA MET A 155 14.64 -3.11 -15.16
C MET A 155 14.79 -4.50 -15.82
N THR A 156 13.70 -5.28 -15.90
CA THR A 156 13.70 -6.58 -16.61
C THR A 156 13.45 -6.46 -18.11
N LEU A 157 12.95 -5.30 -18.58
CA LEU A 157 12.61 -5.10 -19.98
C LEU A 157 13.84 -4.84 -20.86
N SER A 158 13.79 -5.30 -22.11
CA SER A 158 14.78 -4.93 -23.12
C SER A 158 14.68 -3.43 -23.47
N GLN A 159 15.75 -2.85 -24.02
CA GLN A 159 15.73 -1.43 -24.41
C GLN A 159 14.60 -1.07 -25.39
N GLY A 160 14.25 -1.98 -26.31
CA GLY A 160 13.14 -1.77 -27.25
C GLY A 160 11.77 -1.81 -26.57
N GLU A 161 11.61 -2.62 -25.53
CA GLU A 161 10.39 -2.63 -24.72
C GLU A 161 10.31 -1.40 -23.80
N GLN A 162 11.43 -0.91 -23.27
CA GLN A 162 11.46 0.32 -22.48
C GLN A 162 11.07 1.57 -23.30
N SER A 163 11.30 1.57 -24.61
CA SER A 163 10.86 2.65 -25.50
C SER A 163 9.46 2.45 -26.08
N ASN A 164 8.76 1.37 -25.70
CA ASN A 164 7.40 1.11 -26.18
C ASN A 164 6.45 2.23 -25.71
N PRO A 165 5.75 2.92 -26.64
CA PRO A 165 4.93 4.08 -26.31
C PRO A 165 3.78 3.74 -25.37
N VAL A 166 3.19 2.54 -25.47
CA VAL A 166 2.09 2.11 -24.60
C VAL A 166 2.58 1.92 -23.16
N ARG A 167 3.78 1.36 -22.98
CA ARG A 167 4.37 1.19 -21.65
C ARG A 167 4.78 2.52 -21.02
N LEU A 168 5.36 3.41 -21.83
CA LEU A 168 5.69 4.77 -21.39
C LEU A 168 4.44 5.54 -20.99
N GLN A 169 3.35 5.43 -21.75
CA GLN A 169 2.06 6.02 -21.41
C GLN A 169 1.54 5.46 -20.07
N GLY A 170 1.52 4.14 -19.89
CA GLY A 170 1.08 3.52 -18.64
C GLY A 170 1.91 3.96 -17.42
N LEU A 171 3.22 4.15 -17.60
CA LEU A 171 4.09 4.70 -16.56
C LEU A 171 3.76 6.17 -16.25
N GLN A 172 3.50 6.99 -17.28
CA GLN A 172 3.08 8.38 -17.12
C GLN A 172 1.74 8.48 -16.37
N GLU A 173 0.75 7.66 -16.73
CA GLU A 173 -0.55 7.60 -16.05
C GLU A 173 -0.40 7.20 -14.58
N THR A 174 0.46 6.22 -14.28
CA THR A 174 0.76 5.79 -12.91
C THR A 174 1.41 6.93 -12.11
N LYS A 175 2.36 7.66 -12.70
CA LYS A 175 2.98 8.85 -12.09
C LYS A 175 1.98 9.99 -11.85
N ALA A 176 1.06 10.21 -12.79
CA ALA A 176 0.03 11.22 -12.64
C ALA A 176 -0.97 10.87 -11.52
N ALA A 177 -1.39 9.60 -11.43
CA ALA A 177 -2.25 9.12 -10.35
C ALA A 177 -1.60 9.30 -8.97
N ALA A 178 -0.31 9.00 -8.87
CA ALA A 178 0.47 9.19 -7.65
C ALA A 178 0.65 10.66 -7.28
N ALA A 179 0.89 11.53 -8.26
CA ALA A 179 0.97 12.97 -8.05
C ALA A 179 -0.35 13.52 -7.49
N MET A 180 -1.49 13.09 -8.05
CA MET A 180 -2.80 13.45 -7.53
C MET A 180 -3.01 12.95 -6.10
N LEU A 181 -2.65 11.69 -5.81
CA LEU A 181 -2.77 11.10 -4.48
C LEU A 181 -1.92 11.87 -3.44
N SER A 182 -0.65 12.15 -3.75
CA SER A 182 0.25 12.92 -2.87
C SER A 182 -0.19 14.35 -2.67
N GLY A 183 -0.71 14.99 -3.73
CA GLY A 183 -1.31 16.32 -3.64
C GLY A 183 -2.49 16.32 -2.68
N SER A 184 -3.51 15.49 -2.97
CA SER A 184 -4.73 15.37 -2.15
C SER A 184 -4.45 14.98 -0.70
N ALA A 185 -3.42 14.18 -0.45
CA ALA A 185 -3.01 13.86 0.90
C ALA A 185 -2.60 15.11 1.71
N LEU A 186 -1.93 16.08 1.08
CA LEU A 186 -1.61 17.37 1.72
C LEU A 186 -2.84 18.28 1.82
N ASP A 187 -3.74 18.30 0.83
CA ASP A 187 -4.99 19.08 0.86
C ASP A 187 -5.79 18.80 2.13
N TYR A 188 -5.86 17.53 2.56
CA TYR A 188 -6.64 17.15 3.73
C TYR A 188 -6.15 17.75 5.04
N LEU A 189 -4.86 18.10 5.15
CA LEU A 189 -4.35 18.83 6.32
C LEU A 189 -5.00 20.22 6.42
N GLU A 190 -5.29 20.86 5.29
CA GLU A 190 -5.86 22.21 5.25
C GLU A 190 -7.37 22.24 5.56
N LEU A 191 -8.05 21.09 5.47
CA LEU A 191 -9.50 20.95 5.65
C LEU A 191 -9.92 20.94 7.14
N THR A 192 -9.47 21.93 7.90
CA THR A 192 -9.69 22.07 9.37
C THR A 192 -11.16 22.27 9.79
N GLN A 193 -12.07 22.47 8.84
CA GLN A 193 -13.52 22.47 9.11
C GLN A 193 -14.12 21.07 9.00
N ALA A 194 -13.59 20.25 8.11
CA ALA A 194 -14.09 18.91 7.83
C ALA A 194 -13.47 17.86 8.76
N PHE A 195 -12.20 18.04 9.14
CA PHE A 195 -11.47 17.15 10.06
C PHE A 195 -11.18 17.85 11.38
N GLY A 196 -11.35 17.11 12.48
CA GLY A 196 -11.05 17.59 13.81
C GLY A 196 -9.54 17.73 14.05
N ARG A 197 -9.19 18.41 15.15
CA ARG A 197 -7.80 18.67 15.50
C ARG A 197 -7.02 17.37 15.69
N ASP A 198 -7.53 16.47 16.52
CA ASP A 198 -6.80 15.27 16.94
C ASP A 198 -6.57 14.32 15.74
N GLU A 199 -7.54 14.25 14.83
CA GLU A 199 -7.40 13.51 13.57
C GLU A 199 -6.32 14.11 12.67
N LEU A 200 -6.27 15.44 12.54
CA LEU A 200 -5.23 16.10 11.75
C LEU A 200 -3.83 15.99 12.36
N LEU A 201 -3.71 15.96 13.69
CA LEU A 201 -2.42 15.73 14.35
C LEU A 201 -1.91 14.30 14.13
N LEU A 202 -2.79 13.32 14.26
CA LEU A 202 -2.44 11.93 13.99
C LEU A 202 -2.07 11.74 12.51
N TYR A 203 -2.86 12.33 11.62
CA TYR A 203 -2.65 12.23 10.19
C TYR A 203 -1.35 12.90 9.73
N SER A 204 -0.97 14.07 10.27
CA SER A 204 0.31 14.70 9.94
C SER A 204 1.50 13.82 10.32
N ALA A 205 1.45 13.21 11.51
CA ALA A 205 2.51 12.31 11.98
C ALA A 205 2.60 11.03 11.12
N GLU A 206 1.46 10.43 10.76
CA GLU A 206 1.39 9.27 9.88
C GLU A 206 1.86 9.60 8.45
N LEU A 207 1.42 10.73 7.90
CA LEU A 207 1.78 11.18 6.55
C LEU A 207 3.28 11.45 6.41
N SER A 208 3.91 12.08 7.41
CA SER A 208 5.35 12.36 7.40
C SER A 208 6.21 11.10 7.32
N GLN A 209 5.70 9.95 7.78
CA GLN A 209 6.41 8.68 7.68
C GLN A 209 6.28 8.06 6.29
N GLN A 210 5.13 8.21 5.62
CA GLN A 210 4.84 7.52 4.36
C GLN A 210 5.23 8.32 3.12
N LEU A 211 5.17 9.66 3.17
CA LEU A 211 5.37 10.50 1.99
C LEU A 211 6.75 10.34 1.33
N PRO A 212 7.89 10.19 2.07
CA PRO A 212 9.21 10.03 1.45
C PRO A 212 9.32 8.86 0.48
N GLU A 213 8.70 7.71 0.81
CA GLU A 213 8.75 6.50 -0.02
C GLU A 213 8.07 6.71 -1.37
N LEU A 214 6.98 7.48 -1.41
CA LEU A 214 6.28 7.79 -2.67
C LEU A 214 6.95 8.96 -3.41
N PHE A 215 7.44 9.96 -2.68
CA PHE A 215 7.97 11.21 -3.22
C PHE A 215 9.11 11.00 -4.23
N VAL A 216 10.01 10.05 -3.96
CA VAL A 216 11.16 9.74 -4.83
C VAL A 216 10.75 9.32 -6.25
N HIS A 217 9.53 8.79 -6.43
CA HIS A 217 9.02 8.31 -7.70
C HIS A 217 8.26 9.38 -8.51
N LEU A 218 7.94 10.51 -7.90
CA LEU A 218 7.16 11.58 -8.52
C LEU A 218 7.97 12.37 -9.56
N PRO A 219 7.31 12.96 -10.57
CA PRO A 219 7.97 13.88 -11.49
C PRO A 219 8.61 15.07 -10.76
N ALA A 220 9.72 15.58 -11.28
CA ALA A 220 10.46 16.70 -10.69
C ALA A 220 9.61 17.95 -10.41
N GLU A 221 8.72 18.30 -11.34
CA GLU A 221 7.81 19.44 -11.20
C GLU A 221 6.83 19.24 -10.04
N VAL A 222 6.30 18.01 -9.90
CA VAL A 222 5.39 17.64 -8.80
C VAL A 222 6.15 17.66 -7.48
N GLN A 223 7.38 17.14 -7.43
CA GLN A 223 8.22 17.21 -6.23
C GLN A 223 8.41 18.66 -5.76
N ALA A 224 8.73 19.58 -6.67
CA ALA A 224 8.90 21.00 -6.35
C ALA A 224 7.59 21.63 -5.83
N GLN A 225 6.45 21.32 -6.44
CA GLN A 225 5.14 21.79 -5.97
C GLN A 225 4.80 21.28 -4.57
N LEU A 226 5.03 20.00 -4.30
CA LEU A 226 4.78 19.42 -2.98
C LEU A 226 5.71 20.00 -1.92
N LEU A 227 7.00 20.24 -2.24
CA LEU A 227 7.94 20.91 -1.33
C LEU A 227 7.45 22.31 -0.92
N ALA A 228 7.03 23.12 -1.89
CA ALA A 228 6.50 24.46 -1.62
C ALA A 228 5.24 24.40 -0.74
N ARG A 229 4.38 23.40 -0.95
CA ARG A 229 3.18 23.22 -0.14
C ARG A 229 3.49 22.78 1.30
N ILE A 230 4.45 21.88 1.47
CA ILE A 230 4.91 21.44 2.81
C ILE A 230 5.56 22.59 3.55
N GLU A 231 6.35 23.44 2.88
CA GLU A 231 6.91 24.66 3.46
C GLU A 231 5.80 25.63 3.92
N ALA A 232 4.77 25.85 3.09
CA ALA A 232 3.62 26.67 3.47
C ALA A 232 2.87 26.10 4.69
N LEU A 233 2.64 24.78 4.72
CA LEU A 233 2.01 24.11 5.87
C LEU A 233 2.88 24.21 7.13
N SER A 234 4.20 24.09 7.00
CA SER A 234 5.12 24.15 8.14
C SER A 234 5.08 25.49 8.89
N SER A 235 4.83 26.58 8.16
CA SER A 235 4.86 27.95 8.68
C SER A 235 3.48 28.53 8.98
N GLY A 236 2.44 28.07 8.26
CA GLY A 236 1.11 28.68 8.26
C GLY A 236 -0.04 27.81 8.75
N HIS A 237 0.20 26.54 9.11
CA HIS A 237 -0.90 25.66 9.50
C HIS A 237 -1.54 26.07 10.84
N ARG A 238 -2.87 25.97 10.91
CA ARG A 238 -3.68 26.36 12.09
C ARG A 238 -3.25 25.66 13.38
N TYR A 239 -2.84 24.40 13.27
CA TYR A 239 -2.40 23.57 14.39
C TYR A 239 -0.87 23.48 14.41
N PRO A 240 -0.19 23.96 15.48
CA PRO A 240 1.27 24.02 15.53
C PRO A 240 1.97 22.67 15.35
N GLN A 241 1.40 21.58 15.89
CA GLN A 241 1.99 20.25 15.77
C GLN A 241 2.06 19.78 14.31
N VAL A 242 1.02 20.03 13.51
CA VAL A 242 1.06 19.73 12.06
C VAL A 242 2.17 20.53 11.39
N GLY A 243 2.33 21.81 11.75
CA GLY A 243 3.42 22.64 11.23
C GLY A 243 4.80 22.07 11.58
N GLN A 244 4.98 21.58 12.82
CA GLN A 244 6.21 20.91 13.26
C GLN A 244 6.49 19.61 12.49
N ASP A 245 5.47 18.77 12.29
CA ASP A 245 5.61 17.53 11.54
C ASP A 245 6.01 17.79 10.08
N MET A 246 5.43 18.83 9.46
CA MET A 246 5.79 19.26 8.10
C MET A 246 7.18 19.89 8.04
N ALA A 247 7.56 20.69 9.05
CA ALA A 247 8.91 21.25 9.16
C ALA A 247 9.98 20.15 9.29
N ALA A 248 9.69 19.08 10.03
CA ALA A 248 10.58 17.93 10.18
C ALA A 248 10.68 17.09 8.88
N LEU A 249 9.59 17.00 8.12
CA LEU A 249 9.55 16.29 6.83
C LEU A 249 10.30 17.01 5.72
N LEU A 250 10.22 18.35 5.68
CA LEU A 250 10.78 19.18 4.62
C LEU A 250 12.26 18.88 4.28
N PRO A 251 13.22 18.84 5.23
CA PRO A 251 14.62 18.58 4.90
C PRO A 251 14.84 17.18 4.29
N VAL A 252 14.05 16.17 4.68
CA VAL A 252 14.13 14.83 4.12
C VAL A 252 13.76 14.84 2.64
N LEU A 253 12.65 15.51 2.30
CA LEU A 253 12.18 15.58 0.92
C LEU A 253 13.08 16.47 0.05
N GLN A 254 13.64 17.54 0.60
CA GLN A 254 14.62 18.38 -0.09
C GLN A 254 15.88 17.59 -0.47
N MET A 255 16.39 16.76 0.45
CA MET A 255 17.52 15.87 0.18
C MET A 255 17.19 14.88 -0.95
N ILE A 256 16.01 14.25 -0.91
CA ILE A 256 15.56 13.34 -1.97
C ILE A 256 15.46 14.06 -3.32
N HIS A 257 14.86 15.26 -3.35
CA HIS A 257 14.72 16.05 -4.56
C HIS A 257 16.08 16.40 -5.17
N GLN A 258 17.03 16.86 -4.35
CA GLN A 258 18.38 17.17 -4.80
C GLN A 258 19.12 15.95 -5.35
N ASP A 259 19.02 14.79 -4.70
CA ASP A 259 19.63 13.54 -5.19
C ASP A 259 19.03 13.11 -6.54
N VAL A 260 17.70 13.17 -6.67
CA VAL A 260 17.00 12.86 -7.93
C VAL A 260 17.43 13.81 -9.05
N GLN A 261 17.47 15.13 -8.80
CA GLN A 261 17.95 16.10 -9.80
C GLN A 261 19.40 15.84 -10.22
N THR A 262 20.27 15.56 -9.24
CA THR A 262 21.68 15.27 -9.49
C THR A 262 21.84 14.03 -10.37
N LYS A 263 21.07 12.97 -10.11
CA LYS A 263 21.07 11.74 -10.92
C LYS A 263 20.53 11.97 -12.33
N LEU A 264 19.49 12.78 -12.49
CA LEU A 264 18.92 13.11 -13.80
C LEU A 264 19.84 14.00 -14.65
N ALA A 265 20.65 14.84 -14.01
CA ALA A 265 21.63 15.70 -14.68
C ALA A 265 22.91 14.96 -15.12
N GLN A 266 23.14 13.73 -14.67
CA GLN A 266 24.31 12.95 -15.08
C GLN A 266 24.17 12.49 -16.54
N PRO A 267 25.19 12.70 -17.40
CA PRO A 267 25.15 12.25 -18.78
C PRO A 267 25.05 10.72 -18.83
N VAL A 268 24.11 10.21 -19.64
CA VAL A 268 23.95 8.78 -19.88
C VAL A 268 25.26 8.25 -20.47
N LYS A 269 26.00 7.44 -19.69
CA LYS A 269 27.21 6.79 -20.19
C LYS A 269 26.82 5.93 -21.41
N PRO A 270 27.44 6.12 -22.58
CA PRO A 270 27.15 5.31 -23.75
C PRO A 270 27.41 3.85 -23.40
N ALA A 271 26.49 2.96 -23.80
CA ALA A 271 26.65 1.53 -23.62
C ALA A 271 27.98 1.08 -24.25
N VAL A 272 28.89 0.58 -23.42
CA VAL A 272 30.11 -0.07 -23.90
C VAL A 272 29.63 -1.26 -24.73
N LYS A 273 29.82 -1.20 -26.06
CA LYS A 273 29.56 -2.34 -26.94
C LYS A 273 30.32 -3.53 -26.36
N ALA A 274 29.59 -4.56 -25.94
CA ALA A 274 30.21 -5.81 -25.53
C ALA A 274 31.14 -6.27 -26.67
N PRO A 275 32.40 -6.62 -26.38
CA PRO A 275 33.29 -7.14 -27.40
C PRO A 275 32.61 -8.35 -28.04
N THR A 276 32.49 -8.34 -29.37
CA THR A 276 32.03 -9.49 -30.15
C THR A 276 32.91 -10.67 -29.75
N LEU A 277 32.31 -11.65 -29.08
CA LEU A 277 32.97 -12.91 -28.76
C LEU A 277 33.31 -13.57 -30.10
N ASP A 278 34.60 -13.59 -30.44
CA ASP A 278 35.10 -14.29 -31.60
C ASP A 278 35.01 -15.80 -31.31
N LEU A 279 34.04 -16.45 -31.95
CA LEU A 279 33.82 -17.90 -31.87
C LEU A 279 34.60 -18.66 -32.96
N SER A 280 35.58 -18.02 -33.61
CA SER A 280 36.44 -18.68 -34.58
C SER A 280 37.21 -19.81 -33.91
N ALA A 281 37.05 -21.03 -34.44
CA ALA A 281 37.80 -22.19 -33.96
C ALA A 281 39.31 -21.93 -34.12
N PRO A 282 40.15 -22.34 -33.14
CA PRO A 282 41.59 -22.19 -33.26
C PRO A 282 42.07 -22.93 -34.50
N THR A 283 42.72 -22.21 -35.41
CA THR A 283 43.43 -22.78 -36.56
C THR A 283 44.39 -23.84 -36.03
N SER A 284 44.13 -25.10 -36.33
CA SER A 284 45.05 -26.20 -36.08
C SER A 284 46.36 -25.90 -36.80
N ALA A 285 47.38 -25.59 -36.02
CA ALA A 285 48.74 -25.51 -36.52
C ALA A 285 49.23 -26.95 -36.79
N GLN A 286 49.44 -27.23 -38.08
CA GLN A 286 50.28 -28.26 -38.72
C GLN A 286 50.20 -29.71 -38.20
#